data_AF-A0AAV2HM34-F1
#
_entry.id   AF-A0AAV2HM34-F1
#
_cell.length_a   1.000
_cell.length_b   1.000
_cell.length_c   1.000
_cell.angle_alpha   90.00
_cell.angle_beta   90.00
_cell.angle_gamma   90.00
#
_symmetry.space_group_name_H-M   'P 1'
#
loop_
_entity.id
_entity.type
_entity.pdbx_description
1 polymer ?
#
loop_
_entity_poly.entity_id
_entity_poly.type
_entity_poly.pdbx_seq_one_letter_code
_entity_poly.pdbx_strand_id
1 'polypeptide(L)'
;MLRFCSLVLVFLVLGVAGVGGVGPGINHCMLDCDYDSGYILSPKGCHCVPINSGTPTCPELKLPCPTEGCRFGPRVGQDDNGCLACKCRAPSRLVPRQTRCPPVCAIYCLNGNVLDDNGCPTCICRPGPVRPPWEVGPVWA
;
A
#
# COMPACT_ATOMS: atom_id res chain seq x y z
N MET A 1 -21.36 -49.05 48.30
CA MET A 1 -21.40 -47.70 48.91
C MET A 1 -20.46 -46.83 48.09
N LEU A 2 -20.95 -46.15 47.05
CA LEU A 2 -21.55 -44.80 47.02
C LEU A 2 -20.51 -43.69 46.72
N ARG A 3 -20.50 -43.24 45.45
CA ARG A 3 -20.40 -41.86 44.95
C ARG A 3 -19.16 -40.99 45.22
N PHE A 4 -18.36 -40.76 44.16
CA PHE A 4 -17.75 -39.49 43.74
C PHE A 4 -17.37 -39.60 42.23
N CYS A 5 -18.29 -39.89 41.31
CA CYS A 5 -19.04 -38.93 40.49
C CYS A 5 -18.36 -37.56 40.25
N SER A 6 -17.85 -37.39 39.03
CA SER A 6 -17.80 -36.16 38.22
C SER A 6 -17.19 -34.90 38.83
N LEU A 7 -15.96 -34.53 38.42
CA LEU A 7 -15.61 -33.14 38.06
C LEU A 7 -14.14 -32.88 37.61
N VAL A 8 -13.35 -33.89 37.20
CA VAL A 8 -12.00 -33.62 36.65
C VAL A 8 -11.88 -34.09 35.19
N LEU A 9 -12.96 -33.89 34.42
CA LEU A 9 -12.98 -34.14 32.97
C LEU A 9 -13.47 -32.89 32.22
N VAL A 10 -12.91 -31.72 32.55
CA VAL A 10 -13.15 -30.45 31.85
C VAL A 10 -11.84 -29.65 31.71
N PHE A 11 -10.82 -30.25 31.08
CA PHE A 11 -9.66 -29.51 30.56
C PHE A 11 -9.27 -30.02 29.16
N LEU A 12 -10.27 -30.33 28.34
CA LEU A 12 -10.08 -30.79 26.95
C LEU A 12 -10.43 -29.71 25.91
N VAL A 13 -10.71 -28.45 26.27
CA VAL A 13 -11.16 -27.48 25.27
C VAL A 13 -10.74 -26.04 25.60
N LEU A 14 -9.44 -25.74 25.56
CA LEU A 14 -8.99 -24.37 25.30
C LEU A 14 -7.89 -24.43 24.23
N GLY A 15 -8.30 -24.12 23.02
CA GLY A 15 -7.46 -24.10 21.84
C GLY A 15 -6.39 -23.01 21.94
N VAL A 16 -5.16 -23.40 21.63
CA VAL A 16 -4.10 -22.49 21.20
C VAL A 16 -4.04 -22.58 19.68
N ALA A 17 -5.00 -21.90 19.04
CA ALA A 17 -4.93 -21.59 17.62
C ALA A 17 -3.95 -20.43 17.43
N GLY A 18 -2.96 -20.63 16.55
CA GLY A 18 -2.35 -19.58 15.71
C GLY A 18 -1.46 -18.55 16.40
N VAL A 19 -0.16 -18.85 16.52
CA VAL A 19 0.88 -17.81 16.46
C VAL A 19 1.27 -17.61 14.98
N GLY A 20 0.42 -16.90 14.24
CA GLY A 20 0.78 -16.32 12.96
C GLY A 20 1.71 -15.12 13.21
N GLY A 21 2.98 -15.25 12.82
CA GLY A 21 3.96 -14.18 12.94
C GLY A 21 3.58 -12.97 12.09
N VAL A 22 3.52 -11.79 12.72
CA VAL A 22 3.31 -10.52 12.03
C VAL A 22 4.67 -10.00 11.57
N GLY A 23 4.99 -10.21 10.29
CA GLY A 23 6.11 -9.57 9.60
C GLY A 23 5.78 -8.14 9.13
N PRO A 24 6.77 -7.33 8.73
CA PRO A 24 6.58 -5.90 8.46
C PRO A 24 5.93 -5.69 7.09
N GLY A 25 4.69 -5.23 7.09
CA GLY A 25 3.96 -4.89 5.86
C GLY A 25 2.45 -4.88 6.04
N ILE A 26 1.94 -4.18 7.06
CA ILE A 26 0.49 -4.06 7.28
C ILE A 26 -0.11 -3.10 6.26
N ASN A 27 -0.47 -3.65 5.11
CA ASN A 27 -1.52 -3.08 4.26
C ASN A 27 -2.80 -3.18 5.11
N HIS A 28 -3.53 -2.07 5.30
CA HIS A 28 -4.77 -1.96 6.10
C HIS A 28 -5.97 -2.74 5.52
N CYS A 29 -5.73 -3.87 4.86
CA CYS A 29 -6.73 -4.68 4.19
C CYS A 29 -7.08 -5.87 5.08
N MET A 30 -8.33 -5.97 5.50
CA MET A 30 -8.86 -7.12 6.25
C MET A 30 -9.22 -8.30 5.32
N LEU A 31 -8.49 -8.44 4.21
CA LEU A 31 -8.77 -9.40 3.14
C LEU A 31 -7.70 -10.48 3.16
N ASP A 32 -8.08 -11.68 3.56
CA ASP A 32 -7.22 -12.86 3.47
C ASP A 32 -7.33 -13.47 2.07
N CYS A 33 -6.26 -13.39 1.29
CA CYS A 33 -6.20 -14.02 -0.03
C CYS A 33 -5.97 -15.53 0.08
N ASP A 34 -6.58 -16.30 -0.81
CA ASP A 34 -6.35 -17.74 -0.89
C ASP A 34 -4.99 -18.03 -1.56
N TYR A 35 -3.96 -18.11 -0.71
CA TYR A 35 -2.58 -18.37 -1.12
C TYR A 35 -2.40 -19.77 -1.73
N ASP A 36 -3.17 -20.76 -1.27
CA ASP A 36 -3.09 -22.14 -1.77
C ASP A 36 -3.66 -22.26 -3.19
N SER A 37 -4.68 -21.46 -3.51
CA SER A 37 -5.21 -21.30 -4.87
C SER A 37 -4.39 -20.35 -5.74
N GLY A 38 -3.27 -19.84 -5.23
CA GLY A 38 -2.36 -19.04 -6.02
C GLY A 38 -2.71 -17.55 -6.09
N TYR A 39 -3.19 -16.93 -5.00
CA TYR A 39 -3.47 -15.49 -4.94
C TYR A 39 -2.73 -14.77 -3.80
N ILE A 40 -2.23 -13.56 -4.06
CA ILE A 40 -1.56 -12.68 -3.10
C ILE A 40 -2.28 -11.33 -2.99
N LEU A 41 -2.17 -10.67 -1.84
CA LEU A 41 -2.69 -9.31 -1.65
C LEU A 41 -1.87 -8.31 -2.48
N SER A 42 -2.55 -7.47 -3.26
CA SER A 42 -1.88 -6.44 -4.07
C SER A 42 -1.06 -5.49 -3.18
N PRO A 43 0.21 -5.18 -3.53
CA PRO A 43 1.02 -4.22 -2.76
C PRO A 43 0.53 -2.77 -2.88
N LYS A 44 -0.42 -2.50 -3.78
CA LYS A 44 -0.99 -1.16 -4.02
C LYS A 44 -2.49 -1.05 -3.74
N GLY A 45 -3.15 -2.12 -3.27
CA GLY A 45 -4.60 -2.13 -3.07
C GLY A 45 -5.12 -3.31 -2.23
N CYS A 46 -6.40 -3.27 -1.87
CA CYS A 46 -7.06 -4.30 -1.06
C CYS A 46 -7.81 -5.34 -1.91
N HIS A 47 -7.12 -6.00 -2.83
CA HIS A 47 -7.67 -7.09 -3.63
C HIS A 47 -6.61 -8.16 -3.90
N CYS A 48 -7.09 -9.37 -4.16
CA CYS A 48 -6.24 -10.53 -4.40
C CYS A 48 -5.90 -10.65 -5.89
N VAL A 49 -4.62 -10.86 -6.20
CA VAL A 49 -4.09 -11.04 -7.56
C VAL A 49 -3.34 -12.37 -7.65
N PRO A 50 -3.32 -13.06 -8.79
CA PRO A 50 -2.68 -14.37 -8.89
C PRO A 50 -1.14 -14.31 -8.81
N ILE A 51 -0.49 -15.29 -8.16
CA ILE A 51 0.98 -15.35 -7.94
C ILE A 51 1.79 -15.52 -9.23
N ASN A 52 1.15 -15.89 -10.35
CA ASN A 52 1.81 -15.93 -11.67
C ASN A 52 2.20 -14.53 -12.20
N SER A 53 1.99 -13.48 -11.42
CA SER A 53 2.26 -12.08 -11.77
C SER A 53 3.56 -11.58 -11.13
N GLY A 54 4.68 -12.26 -11.39
CA GLY A 54 6.03 -11.80 -10.99
C GLY A 54 6.39 -10.41 -11.52
N THR A 55 5.67 -9.93 -12.53
CA THR A 55 5.40 -8.53 -12.81
C THR A 55 3.94 -8.49 -13.28
N PRO A 56 3.12 -7.48 -12.94
CA PRO A 56 1.86 -7.31 -13.64
C PRO A 56 2.23 -7.07 -15.11
N THR A 57 2.01 -8.07 -15.98
CA THR A 57 2.18 -7.89 -17.42
C THR A 57 1.06 -6.95 -17.86
N CYS A 58 1.35 -5.66 -17.80
CA CYS A 58 0.40 -4.64 -18.16
C CYS A 58 0.15 -4.70 -19.67
N PRO A 59 -1.11 -4.60 -20.12
CA PRO A 59 -1.37 -4.39 -21.52
C PRO A 59 -0.70 -3.09 -21.95
N GLU A 60 -0.20 -3.05 -23.19
CA GLU A 60 0.44 -1.85 -23.71
C GLU A 60 -0.58 -0.69 -23.77
N LEU A 61 -0.27 0.41 -23.08
CA LEU A 61 -1.15 1.56 -23.02
C LEU A 61 -1.18 2.27 -24.37
N LYS A 62 -2.33 2.19 -25.05
CA LYS A 62 -2.53 2.89 -26.32
C LYS A 62 -2.81 4.39 -26.08
N LEU A 63 -1.83 5.23 -26.44
CA LEU A 63 -1.94 6.68 -26.38
C LEU A 63 -2.11 7.28 -27.79
N PRO A 64 -2.83 8.42 -27.93
CA PRO A 64 -3.55 9.16 -26.88
C PRO A 64 -4.80 8.39 -26.41
N CYS A 65 -5.19 8.63 -25.15
CA CYS A 65 -6.38 7.99 -24.60
C CYS A 65 -7.65 8.39 -25.38
N PRO A 66 -8.61 7.47 -25.57
CA PRO A 66 -9.89 7.78 -26.21
C PRO A 66 -10.62 8.91 -25.47
N THR A 67 -11.08 9.91 -26.22
CA THR A 67 -11.84 11.04 -25.69
C THR A 67 -13.33 10.71 -25.54
N GLU A 68 -13.83 9.83 -26.39
CA GLU A 68 -15.24 9.43 -26.41
C GLU A 68 -15.64 8.74 -25.11
N GLY A 69 -16.81 9.11 -24.57
CA GLY A 69 -17.35 8.54 -23.35
C GLY A 69 -16.85 9.15 -22.03
N CYS A 70 -15.87 10.05 -22.06
CA CYS A 70 -15.41 10.76 -20.85
C CYS A 70 -15.90 12.21 -20.81
N ARG A 71 -16.94 12.49 -20.01
CA ARG A 71 -17.52 13.85 -19.83
C ARG A 71 -16.51 14.92 -19.41
N PHE A 72 -15.52 14.56 -18.59
CA PHE A 72 -14.50 15.48 -18.09
C PHE A 72 -13.13 15.25 -18.75
N GLY A 73 -13.11 14.52 -19.87
CA GLY A 73 -11.91 14.15 -20.61
C GLY A 73 -11.18 12.92 -20.04
N PRO A 74 -10.35 12.28 -20.88
CA PRO A 74 -9.54 11.16 -20.45
C PRO A 74 -8.30 11.61 -19.67
N ARG A 75 -7.71 10.67 -18.93
CA ARG A 75 -6.38 10.78 -18.33
C ARG A 75 -5.74 9.41 -18.25
N VAL A 76 -4.41 9.40 -18.15
CA VAL A 76 -3.68 8.21 -17.72
C VAL A 76 -3.87 8.07 -16.21
N GLY A 77 -4.24 6.89 -15.76
CA GLY A 77 -4.29 6.48 -14.35
C GLY A 77 -3.76 5.07 -14.20
N GLN A 78 -3.66 4.58 -12.97
CA GLN A 78 -3.36 3.16 -12.72
C GLN A 78 -4.65 2.40 -12.45
N ASP A 79 -4.82 1.20 -13.01
CA ASP A 79 -5.84 0.23 -12.62
C ASP A 79 -5.51 -0.39 -11.24
N ASP A 80 -6.39 -1.26 -10.77
CA ASP A 80 -6.25 -1.87 -9.44
C ASP A 80 -5.00 -2.77 -9.40
N ASN A 81 -4.57 -3.32 -10.54
CA ASN A 81 -3.34 -4.11 -10.65
C ASN A 81 -2.08 -3.24 -10.76
N GLY A 82 -2.22 -1.90 -10.70
CA GLY A 82 -1.12 -0.96 -10.79
C GLY A 82 -0.62 -0.71 -12.22
N CYS A 83 -1.34 -1.19 -13.24
CA CYS A 83 -1.02 -0.98 -14.65
C CYS A 83 -1.55 0.36 -15.14
N LEU A 84 -0.79 1.01 -16.02
CA LEU A 84 -1.24 2.25 -16.64
C LEU A 84 -2.42 1.97 -17.59
N ALA A 85 -3.51 2.68 -17.38
CA ALA A 85 -4.75 2.55 -18.12
C ALA A 85 -5.37 3.93 -18.39
N CYS A 86 -6.17 4.04 -19.45
CA CYS A 86 -6.99 5.22 -19.68
C CYS A 86 -8.19 5.21 -18.74
N LYS A 87 -8.33 6.26 -17.94
CA LYS A 87 -9.46 6.46 -17.01
C LYS A 87 -10.12 7.82 -17.28
N CYS A 88 -11.42 7.94 -17.06
CA CYS A 88 -12.07 9.24 -17.11
C CYS A 88 -11.66 10.11 -15.91
N ARG A 89 -11.57 11.43 -16.13
CA ARG A 89 -11.40 12.38 -15.03
C ARG A 89 -12.69 12.44 -14.20
N ALA A 90 -12.55 12.53 -12.89
CA ALA A 90 -13.67 12.82 -12.01
C ALA A 90 -14.08 14.30 -12.15
N PRO A 91 -15.36 14.66 -11.90
CA PRO A 91 -15.74 16.06 -11.78
C PRO A 91 -14.93 16.73 -10.67
N SER A 92 -14.47 17.96 -10.91
CA SER A 92 -13.62 18.72 -9.98
C SER A 92 -14.23 18.94 -8.60
N ARG A 93 -15.55 18.74 -8.45
CA ARG A 93 -16.27 18.81 -7.16
C ARG A 93 -16.11 17.56 -6.29
N LEU A 94 -15.78 16.41 -6.87
CA LEU A 94 -15.54 15.16 -6.12
C LEU A 94 -14.06 14.99 -5.73
N VAL A 95 -13.17 15.78 -6.34
CA VAL A 95 -11.84 15.98 -5.78
C VAL A 95 -12.04 16.90 -4.58
N PRO A 96 -11.63 16.53 -3.35
CA PRO A 96 -11.57 17.49 -2.25
C PRO A 96 -10.86 18.71 -2.80
N ARG A 97 -11.55 19.86 -2.86
CA ARG A 97 -11.00 21.12 -3.37
C ARG A 97 -9.64 21.24 -2.73
N GLN A 98 -8.57 21.07 -3.51
CA GLN A 98 -7.21 20.92 -2.98
C GLN A 98 -7.08 21.92 -1.85
N THR A 99 -7.09 21.42 -0.61
CA THR A 99 -6.80 22.25 0.54
C THR A 99 -5.37 22.64 0.25
N ARG A 100 -5.17 23.86 -0.26
CA ARG A 100 -3.83 24.32 -0.62
C ARG A 100 -2.99 24.03 0.60
N CYS A 101 -1.98 23.20 0.43
CA CYS A 101 -1.08 22.92 1.53
C CYS A 101 -0.55 24.26 2.04
N PRO A 102 -0.40 24.41 3.36
CA PRO A 102 0.18 25.61 3.91
C PRO A 102 1.57 25.84 3.31
N PRO A 103 2.06 27.09 3.27
CA PRO A 103 3.42 27.37 2.84
C PRO A 103 4.40 26.55 3.68
N VAL A 104 5.38 25.95 3.01
CA VAL A 104 6.44 25.16 3.65
C VAL A 104 7.68 26.01 3.82
N CYS A 105 8.50 25.70 4.82
CA CYS A 105 9.81 26.28 5.03
C CYS A 105 10.66 26.25 3.74
N ALA A 106 11.45 27.31 3.51
CA ALA A 106 12.36 27.41 2.36
C ALA A 106 13.66 26.59 2.57
N ILE A 107 13.51 25.31 2.91
CA ILE A 107 14.63 24.37 3.07
C ILE A 107 14.75 23.49 1.83
N TYR A 108 15.99 23.19 1.44
CA TYR A 108 16.24 22.19 0.40
C TYR A 108 16.37 20.81 1.03
N CYS A 109 15.44 19.91 0.73
CA CYS A 109 15.50 18.51 1.12
C CYS A 109 15.86 17.65 -0.10
N LEU A 110 17.06 17.04 -0.11
CA LEU A 110 17.54 16.20 -1.22
C LEU A 110 16.55 15.07 -1.58
N ASN A 111 15.92 14.47 -0.57
CA ASN A 111 14.97 13.36 -0.72
C ASN A 111 13.51 13.81 -0.57
N GLY A 112 13.24 15.11 -0.66
CA GLY A 112 11.93 15.70 -0.44
C GLY A 112 11.50 15.75 1.03
N ASN A 113 10.28 16.24 1.25
CA ASN A 113 9.74 16.50 2.59
C ASN A 113 8.88 15.31 3.06
N VAL A 114 8.79 15.13 4.38
CA VAL A 114 7.82 14.24 5.02
C VAL A 114 6.42 14.82 4.78
N LEU A 115 5.45 13.97 4.47
CA LEU A 115 4.06 14.37 4.26
C LEU A 115 3.27 14.18 5.56
N ASP A 116 2.30 15.06 5.82
CA ASP A 116 1.30 14.86 6.87
C ASP A 116 0.20 13.87 6.45
N ASP A 117 -0.76 13.62 7.34
CA ASP A 117 -1.88 12.69 7.10
C ASP A 117 -2.79 13.11 5.93
N ASN A 118 -2.73 14.39 5.52
CA ASN A 118 -3.46 14.92 4.39
C ASN A 118 -2.63 14.89 3.08
N GLY A 119 -1.39 14.40 3.15
CA GLY A 119 -0.46 14.38 2.02
C GLY A 119 0.24 15.72 1.75
N CYS A 120 0.20 16.67 2.69
CA CYS A 120 0.85 17.97 2.55
C CYS A 120 2.32 17.93 3.03
N PRO A 121 3.25 18.60 2.31
CA PRO A 121 4.64 18.66 2.71
C PRO A 121 4.83 19.41 4.02
N THR A 122 5.59 18.80 4.93
CA THR A 122 5.97 19.39 6.22
C THR A 122 7.35 20.07 6.12
N CYS A 123 7.79 20.74 7.18
CA CYS A 123 9.12 21.34 7.29
C CYS A 123 10.24 20.31 7.63
N ILE A 124 10.00 19.01 7.41
CA ILE A 124 10.90 17.93 7.81
C ILE A 124 11.41 17.22 6.55
N CYS A 125 12.73 17.05 6.41
CA CYS A 125 13.30 16.31 5.29
C CYS A 125 13.18 14.80 5.50
N ARG A 126 12.91 14.05 4.43
CA ARG A 126 12.99 12.60 4.44
C ARG A 126 14.45 12.15 4.66
N PRO A 127 14.68 11.11 5.48
CA PRO A 127 16.02 10.54 5.61
C PRO A 127 16.51 10.09 4.25
N GLY A 128 17.79 10.31 4.00
CA GLY A 128 18.44 9.75 2.82
C GLY A 128 18.62 8.25 2.94
N PRO A 129 18.92 7.57 1.81
CA PRO A 129 19.39 6.20 1.87
C PRO A 129 20.60 6.14 2.81
N VAL A 130 20.61 5.15 3.72
CA VAL A 130 21.79 4.85 4.50
C VAL A 130 22.83 4.34 3.51
N ARG A 131 23.79 5.19 3.17
CA ARG A 131 24.91 4.76 2.34
C ARG A 131 25.77 3.80 3.16
N PRO A 132 26.09 2.60 2.65
CA PRO A 132 26.98 1.71 3.35
C PRO A 132 28.36 2.38 3.50
N PRO A 133 29.15 2.01 4.53
CA PRO A 133 30.40 2.69 4.85
C PRO A 133 31.44 2.76 3.72
N TRP A 134 31.30 1.96 2.66
CA TRP A 134 32.19 1.96 1.50
C TRP A 134 31.79 2.98 0.40
N GLU A 135 30.62 3.62 0.48
CA GLU A 135 30.16 4.64 -0.49
C GLU A 135 30.47 6.08 -0.06
N VAL A 136 30.83 6.31 1.20
CA VAL A 136 31.36 7.61 1.63
C VAL A 136 32.81 7.69 1.19
N GLY A 137 33.02 8.25 0.00
CA GLY A 137 34.36 8.57 -0.49
C GLY A 137 35.16 9.31 0.58
N PRO A 138 36.50 9.19 0.55
CA PRO A 138 37.32 9.75 1.61
C PRO A 138 37.11 11.27 1.70
N VAL A 139 36.92 11.76 2.92
CA VAL A 139 36.84 13.18 3.25
C VAL A 139 38.25 13.75 3.18
N TRP A 140 38.66 14.23 2.00
CA TRP A 140 39.92 14.94 1.85
C TRP A 140 39.61 16.39 2.24
N ALA A 141 40.02 16.75 3.45
CA ALA A 141 40.04 18.11 3.97
C ALA A 141 41.27 18.87 3.44
#